data_AF-A0A6J7CJI8-F1
#
_entry.id   AF-A0A6J7CJI8-F1
#
_cell.length_a   1.000
_cell.length_b   1.000
_cell.length_c   1.000
_cell.angle_alpha   90.00
_cell.angle_beta   90.00
_cell.angle_gamma   90.00
#
_symmetry.space_group_name_H-M   'P 1'
#
loop_
_entity.id
_entity.type
_entity.pdbx_description
1 polymer ?
#
loop_
_entity_poly.entity_id
_entity_poly.type
_entity_poly.pdbx_seq_one_letter_code
_entity_poly.pdbx_strand_id
1 'polypeptide(L)'
;MRADQDASGSLSPARNRMAGARAWCAQHPVLSWSLVFSAVLLVAGVFISRHAWYPVLDLAMTEFRVRDVGTSHTPLVGLPGRIGNFPDQGSHPGPLSFYALAIVYKLSGSSAHGLEYATILLSLAAVITALWLATRRGGPAMASAIAAVLAVVMWRYGPLLVTQPWNPYLPLLPWFVVLLAAWSVLDRDPVGWLPFAFFGALCAQTHIPYVGLVGGVGLLMLAITVSRTLRESESRLKELRWLGGASLLFVVLWIPPIVDQISGHQNISMIINYFRTPPEAAVGFSTGLKVLLGHFDLVHWAQQGSYSNLVTAGTDASQGSALIGFIVFASWAASAIVALRMRIERVMPLHAVVGSAIVLGAISLSRVFGVLWYYLSLWMVSIVVLAVFVGLWTLYAVLIERTTGGGSLTRWRSRVVLATAFVSLLLFTIASTQVSPPEATLSDPLGVIVNRVDKSLKDGAAGVTELDRFVVTWNDAHYIGSQGYGLVNELERRGWDVGVPDTWRIPVTRQRVVPIDSATRELRFASGVYLRELLASGEPGVELLASYDPRSREQRSTYMRDRTELLASLQRRGEVEIADQVDSSLFTASLAPSLTQREKNLIAEMLHLGQPLGVLLVPIEYRR
;
A
#
# COMPACT_ATOMS: atom_id res chain seq x y z
N MET A 1 -62.67 30.36 -27.83
CA MET A 1 -61.60 29.91 -28.76
C MET A 1 -60.36 30.72 -28.43
N ARG A 2 -59.45 30.11 -27.65
CA ARG A 2 -58.09 29.71 -28.06
C ARG A 2 -57.18 30.94 -28.28
N ALA A 3 -56.36 31.35 -27.31
CA ALA A 3 -55.22 30.68 -26.66
C ALA A 3 -53.90 30.92 -27.39
N ASP A 4 -52.86 31.05 -26.55
CA ASP A 4 -51.43 30.90 -26.82
C ASP A 4 -50.64 32.13 -27.25
N GLN A 5 -50.51 33.11 -26.34
CA GLN A 5 -49.24 33.82 -26.13
C GLN A 5 -49.03 33.97 -24.60
N ASP A 6 -47.80 33.70 -24.15
CA ASP A 6 -47.28 33.79 -22.78
C ASP A 6 -47.19 32.49 -21.97
N ALA A 7 -46.38 31.57 -22.49
CA ALA A 7 -45.70 30.55 -21.66
C ALA A 7 -44.18 30.57 -21.94
N SER A 8 -43.55 31.74 -21.83
CA SER A 8 -42.10 31.82 -21.59
C SER A 8 -41.85 31.42 -20.13
N GLY A 9 -41.87 30.11 -19.88
CA GLY A 9 -41.67 29.53 -18.55
C GLY A 9 -40.31 29.91 -17.97
N SER A 10 -40.27 30.99 -17.20
CA SER A 10 -39.12 31.33 -16.35
C SER A 10 -38.84 30.12 -15.46
N LEU A 11 -37.65 29.55 -15.59
CA LEU A 11 -37.22 28.44 -14.75
C LEU A 11 -37.27 28.90 -13.28
N SER A 12 -37.84 28.07 -12.39
CA SER A 12 -37.91 28.40 -10.97
C SER A 12 -36.51 28.74 -10.43
N PRO A 13 -36.39 29.62 -9.41
CA PRO A 13 -35.09 30.04 -8.86
C PRO A 13 -34.19 28.86 -8.47
N ALA A 14 -34.77 27.75 -8.00
CA ALA A 14 -34.05 26.51 -7.70
C ALA A 14 -33.48 25.82 -8.95
N ARG A 15 -34.23 25.77 -10.06
CA ARG A 15 -33.76 25.22 -11.34
C ARG A 15 -32.64 26.07 -11.94
N ASN A 16 -32.70 27.40 -11.81
CA ASN A 16 -31.61 28.30 -12.23
C ASN A 16 -30.34 28.10 -11.40
N ARG A 17 -30.46 27.94 -10.08
CA ARG A 17 -29.30 27.61 -9.21
C ARG A 17 -28.68 26.26 -9.56
N MET A 18 -29.50 25.22 -9.80
CA MET A 18 -29.02 23.90 -10.21
C MET A 18 -28.35 23.92 -11.60
N ALA A 19 -28.90 24.68 -12.55
CA ALA A 19 -28.32 24.86 -13.87
C ALA A 19 -26.97 25.61 -13.80
N GLY A 20 -26.90 26.67 -12.98
CA GLY A 20 -25.67 27.42 -12.72
C GLY A 20 -24.58 26.56 -12.06
N ALA A 21 -24.93 25.78 -11.03
CA ALA A 21 -24.00 24.86 -10.38
C ALA A 21 -23.48 23.78 -11.35
N ARG A 22 -24.34 23.22 -12.19
CA ARG A 22 -23.93 22.25 -13.23
C ARG A 22 -22.98 22.88 -14.25
N ALA A 23 -23.27 24.10 -14.71
CA ALA A 23 -22.41 24.82 -15.63
C ALA A 23 -21.04 25.11 -15.00
N TRP A 24 -21.01 25.53 -13.74
CA TRP A 24 -19.77 25.79 -13.01
C TRP A 24 -18.95 24.51 -12.79
N CYS A 25 -19.57 23.40 -12.40
CA CYS A 25 -18.85 22.13 -12.24
C CYS A 25 -18.27 21.61 -13.56
N ALA A 26 -18.97 21.83 -14.68
CA ALA A 26 -18.46 21.49 -16.00
C ALA A 26 -17.27 22.38 -16.42
N GLN A 27 -17.22 23.63 -15.94
CA GLN A 27 -16.12 24.56 -16.18
C GLN A 27 -14.91 24.30 -15.26
N HIS A 28 -15.12 23.72 -14.07
CA HIS A 28 -14.07 23.45 -13.08
C HIS A 28 -13.99 21.96 -12.67
N PRO A 29 -13.76 21.05 -13.63
CA PRO A 29 -13.83 19.60 -13.40
C PRO A 29 -12.84 19.12 -12.35
N VAL A 30 -11.62 19.67 -12.31
CA VAL A 30 -10.61 19.31 -11.31
C VAL A 30 -11.15 19.60 -9.92
N LEU A 31 -11.65 20.81 -9.68
CA LEU A 31 -12.16 21.20 -8.37
C LEU A 31 -13.39 20.37 -7.98
N SER A 32 -14.35 20.20 -8.88
CA SER A 32 -15.56 19.41 -8.61
C SER A 32 -15.24 17.95 -8.27
N TRP A 33 -14.43 17.27 -9.07
CA TRP A 33 -14.04 15.89 -8.79
C TRP A 33 -13.17 15.80 -7.53
N SER A 34 -12.25 16.74 -7.32
CA SER A 34 -11.41 16.75 -6.12
C SER A 34 -12.26 16.88 -4.85
N LEU A 35 -13.32 17.71 -4.86
CA LEU A 35 -14.27 17.81 -3.75
C LEU A 35 -15.02 16.49 -3.51
N VAL A 36 -15.45 15.81 -4.58
CA VAL A 36 -16.12 14.51 -4.47
C VAL A 36 -15.18 13.44 -3.88
N PHE A 37 -13.96 13.31 -4.41
CA PHE A 37 -12.97 12.37 -3.87
C PHE A 37 -12.57 12.72 -2.43
N SER A 38 -12.43 14.01 -2.11
CA SER A 38 -12.16 14.48 -0.75
C SER A 38 -13.27 14.07 0.21
N ALA A 39 -14.54 14.22 -0.18
CA ALA A 39 -15.67 13.82 0.64
C ALA A 39 -15.67 12.30 0.90
N VAL A 40 -15.40 11.50 -0.12
CA VAL A 40 -15.34 10.03 -0.01
C VAL A 40 -14.18 9.58 0.87
N LEU A 41 -12.99 10.16 0.70
CA LEU A 41 -11.83 9.87 1.54
C LEU A 41 -12.00 10.36 2.98
N LEU A 42 -12.69 11.48 3.18
CA LEU A 42 -13.05 11.98 4.51
C LEU A 42 -13.97 10.99 5.23
N VAL A 43 -14.95 10.39 4.55
CA VAL A 43 -15.79 9.34 5.12
C VAL A 43 -14.92 8.16 5.58
N ALA A 44 -13.99 7.69 4.74
CA ALA A 44 -13.06 6.63 5.14
C ALA A 44 -12.25 7.00 6.40
N GLY A 45 -11.65 8.19 6.41
CA GLY A 45 -10.91 8.68 7.58
C GLY A 45 -11.76 8.75 8.85
N VAL A 46 -12.98 9.27 8.76
CA VAL A 46 -13.91 9.37 9.90
C VAL A 46 -14.26 7.99 10.46
N PHE A 47 -14.57 7.01 9.60
CA PHE A 47 -14.98 5.68 10.07
C PHE A 47 -13.82 4.86 10.63
N ILE A 48 -12.62 4.95 10.02
CA ILE A 48 -11.42 4.29 10.55
C ILE A 48 -11.06 4.84 11.93
N SER A 49 -11.13 6.16 12.11
CA SER A 49 -10.80 6.81 13.39
C SER A 49 -11.84 6.62 14.50
N ARG A 50 -12.93 5.86 14.28
CA ARG A 50 -13.89 5.51 15.35
C ARG A 50 -13.35 4.48 16.33
N HIS A 51 -12.33 3.74 15.93
CA HIS A 51 -11.72 2.68 16.73
C HIS A 51 -10.31 3.10 17.08
N ALA A 52 -9.88 2.83 18.32
CA ALA A 52 -8.49 3.05 18.69
C ALA A 52 -7.58 2.16 17.84
N TRP A 53 -6.46 2.71 17.38
CA TRP A 53 -5.51 2.00 16.54
C TRP A 53 -4.11 2.06 17.14
N TYR A 54 -3.48 0.89 17.24
CA TYR A 54 -2.13 0.70 17.78
C TYR A 54 -1.28 0.03 16.70
N PRO A 55 -0.40 0.78 16.00
CA PRO A 55 0.37 0.24 14.90
C PRO A 55 1.26 -0.92 15.36
N VAL A 56 1.26 -2.01 14.58
CA VAL A 56 2.09 -3.20 14.80
C VAL A 56 3.02 -3.43 13.61
N LEU A 57 4.09 -4.20 13.81
CA LEU A 57 5.06 -4.60 12.78
C LEU A 57 5.46 -3.42 11.86
N ASP A 58 5.26 -3.54 10.55
CA ASP A 58 5.65 -2.53 9.56
C ASP A 58 4.99 -1.17 9.77
N LEU A 59 3.80 -1.13 10.37
CA LEU A 59 3.09 0.12 10.66
C LEU A 59 3.74 0.85 11.84
N ALA A 60 4.18 0.11 12.88
CA ALA A 60 5.03 0.65 13.94
C ALA A 60 6.39 1.09 13.39
N MET A 61 7.01 0.28 12.53
CA MET A 61 8.29 0.61 11.88
C MET A 61 8.22 1.86 11.00
N THR A 62 7.07 2.07 10.33
CA THR A 62 6.79 3.29 9.58
C THR A 62 6.68 4.46 10.54
N GLU A 63 5.96 4.29 11.65
CA GLU A 63 5.76 5.37 12.60
C GLU A 63 7.06 5.85 13.24
N PHE A 64 7.95 4.94 13.67
CA PHE A 64 9.29 5.28 14.16
C PHE A 64 10.00 6.26 13.22
N ARG A 65 10.03 5.91 11.92
CA ARG A 65 10.71 6.70 10.89
C ARG A 65 10.02 8.04 10.63
N VAL A 66 8.69 8.07 10.64
CA VAL A 66 7.93 9.32 10.47
C VAL A 66 8.15 10.28 11.64
N ARG A 67 8.23 9.77 12.88
CA ARG A 67 8.57 10.58 14.07
C ARG A 67 9.96 11.20 13.95
N ASP A 68 10.91 10.44 13.42
CA ASP A 68 12.31 10.87 13.32
C ASP A 68 12.55 11.94 12.24
N VAL A 69 11.62 12.14 11.29
CA VAL A 69 11.78 13.14 10.23
C VAL A 69 11.93 14.53 10.82
N GLY A 70 12.99 15.26 10.45
CA GLY A 70 13.28 16.61 10.93
C GLY A 70 14.03 16.64 12.27
N THR A 71 14.49 15.49 12.76
CA THR A 71 15.44 15.38 13.89
C THR A 71 16.85 15.08 13.36
N SER A 72 17.83 14.96 14.26
CA SER A 72 19.19 14.45 13.95
C SER A 72 19.19 13.02 13.40
N HIS A 73 18.10 12.27 13.59
CA HIS A 73 17.93 10.89 13.14
C HIS A 73 17.02 10.76 11.91
N THR A 74 16.88 11.82 11.11
CA THR A 74 16.05 11.81 9.91
C THR A 74 16.39 10.62 9.00
N PRO A 75 15.41 9.77 8.61
CA PRO A 75 15.67 8.55 7.83
C PRO A 75 16.28 8.86 6.47
N LEU A 76 17.31 8.11 6.07
CA LEU A 76 17.95 8.24 4.75
C LEU A 76 17.52 7.18 3.74
N VAL A 77 16.88 6.10 4.23
CA VAL A 77 16.44 4.94 3.46
C VAL A 77 14.99 4.61 3.81
N GLY A 78 14.38 3.73 3.01
CA GLY A 78 13.00 3.27 3.20
C GLY A 78 12.84 2.28 4.36
N LEU A 79 11.69 1.60 4.38
CA LEU A 79 11.41 0.56 5.37
C LEU A 79 12.23 -0.69 5.08
N PRO A 80 12.63 -1.50 6.09
CA PRO A 80 13.34 -2.75 5.87
C PRO A 80 12.54 -3.70 4.99
N GLY A 81 13.21 -4.41 4.10
CA GLY A 81 12.58 -5.36 3.19
C GLY A 81 13.17 -6.75 3.32
N ARG A 82 12.69 -7.68 2.48
CA ARG A 82 13.28 -9.01 2.31
C ARG A 82 14.55 -8.92 1.44
N ILE A 83 15.55 -8.19 1.92
CA ILE A 83 16.80 -7.88 1.21
C ILE A 83 17.93 -8.25 2.17
N GLY A 84 18.85 -9.13 1.78
CA GLY A 84 19.93 -9.59 2.66
C GLY A 84 19.47 -10.55 3.75
N ASN A 85 20.27 -10.69 4.81
CA ASN A 85 20.05 -11.64 5.89
C ASN A 85 19.84 -10.89 7.22
N PHE A 86 18.91 -11.38 8.04
CA PHE A 86 18.74 -10.89 9.40
C PHE A 86 20.01 -11.20 10.25
N PRO A 87 20.49 -10.30 11.13
CA PRO A 87 19.92 -8.97 11.46
C PRO A 87 20.36 -7.82 10.54
N ASP A 88 21.28 -8.05 9.60
CA ASP A 88 21.84 -7.07 8.66
C ASP A 88 21.06 -6.96 7.35
N GLN A 89 19.74 -6.88 7.45
CA GLN A 89 18.87 -6.79 6.28
C GLN A 89 18.83 -5.38 5.67
N GLY A 90 18.63 -5.31 4.36
CA GLY A 90 18.49 -4.10 3.57
C GLY A 90 17.10 -3.49 3.66
N SER A 91 17.02 -2.24 3.23
CA SER A 91 15.80 -1.43 3.22
C SER A 91 15.40 -1.02 1.82
N HIS A 92 14.16 -0.57 1.66
CA HIS A 92 13.71 0.06 0.42
C HIS A 92 14.54 1.32 0.10
N PRO A 93 14.62 1.74 -1.18
CA PRO A 93 15.69 2.61 -1.63
C PRO A 93 15.75 3.98 -0.93
N GLY A 94 14.62 4.55 -0.49
CA GLY A 94 14.64 5.89 0.09
C GLY A 94 13.46 6.26 0.98
N PRO A 95 13.56 7.40 1.68
CA PRO A 95 12.68 7.76 2.79
C PRO A 95 11.50 8.64 2.37
N LEU A 96 11.29 8.90 1.07
CA LEU A 96 10.35 9.93 0.61
C LEU A 96 8.91 9.70 1.07
N SER A 97 8.49 8.45 1.29
CA SER A 97 7.21 8.14 1.94
C SER A 97 7.11 8.73 3.35
N PHE A 98 8.16 8.59 4.17
CA PHE A 98 8.15 9.14 5.52
C PHE A 98 8.11 10.66 5.51
N TYR A 99 8.85 11.29 4.59
CA TYR A 99 8.88 12.73 4.44
C TYR A 99 7.52 13.29 4.01
N ALA A 100 6.85 12.60 3.07
CA ALA A 100 5.52 12.98 2.61
C ALA A 100 4.46 12.91 3.72
N LEU A 101 4.61 11.98 4.68
CA LEU A 101 3.66 11.81 5.77
C LEU A 101 3.94 12.71 6.99
N ALA A 102 5.21 13.09 7.22
CA ALA A 102 5.67 13.70 8.47
C ALA A 102 4.95 14.99 8.86
N ILE A 103 4.69 15.89 7.91
CA ILE A 103 4.09 17.21 8.23
C ILE A 103 2.69 17.01 8.80
N VAL A 104 1.85 16.23 8.12
CA VAL A 104 0.47 15.98 8.55
C VAL A 104 0.45 15.17 9.83
N TYR A 105 1.32 14.17 9.95
CA TYR A 105 1.46 13.38 11.17
C TYR A 105 1.79 14.25 12.39
N LYS A 106 2.72 15.20 12.27
CA LYS A 106 3.07 16.12 13.36
C LYS A 106 1.95 17.11 13.68
N LEU A 107 1.31 17.68 12.66
CA LEU A 107 0.20 18.63 12.84
C LEU A 107 -1.05 17.97 13.46
N SER A 108 -1.21 16.65 13.30
CA SER A 108 -2.28 15.86 13.92
C SER A 108 -1.90 15.29 15.30
N GLY A 109 -0.91 15.90 15.95
CA GLY A 109 -0.49 15.56 17.31
C GLY A 109 0.34 14.29 17.42
N SER A 110 0.95 13.82 16.32
CA SER A 110 1.76 12.60 16.30
C SER A 110 1.02 11.39 16.86
N SER A 111 -0.25 11.25 16.51
CA SER A 111 -1.11 10.11 16.84
C SER A 111 -1.01 9.02 15.77
N ALA A 112 -1.39 7.78 16.12
CA ALA A 112 -1.44 6.68 15.16
C ALA A 112 -2.32 7.04 13.94
N HIS A 113 -3.55 7.50 14.16
CA HIS A 113 -4.44 7.98 13.09
C HIS A 113 -3.88 9.16 12.30
N GLY A 114 -2.95 9.93 12.87
CA GLY A 114 -2.20 10.96 12.14
C GLY A 114 -1.48 10.43 10.90
N LEU A 115 -1.04 9.17 10.90
CA LEU A 115 -0.46 8.51 9.73
C LEU A 115 -1.50 8.21 8.65
N GLU A 116 -2.71 7.82 9.04
CA GLU A 116 -3.81 7.54 8.10
C GLU A 116 -4.30 8.83 7.46
N TYR A 117 -4.42 9.92 8.23
CA TYR A 117 -4.74 11.25 7.71
C TYR A 117 -3.67 11.75 6.72
N ALA A 118 -2.40 11.54 7.05
CA ALA A 118 -1.29 11.86 6.16
C ALA A 118 -1.37 11.07 4.85
N THR A 119 -1.72 9.78 4.94
CA THR A 119 -1.89 8.89 3.78
C THR A 119 -3.08 9.30 2.92
N ILE A 120 -4.21 9.68 3.54
CA ILE A 120 -5.38 10.22 2.85
C ILE A 120 -5.02 11.49 2.06
N LEU A 121 -4.25 12.40 2.66
CA LEU A 121 -3.83 13.63 1.97
C LEU A 121 -2.86 13.35 0.83
N LEU A 122 -1.94 12.39 0.99
CA LEU A 122 -1.07 11.95 -0.11
C LEU A 122 -1.88 11.34 -1.26
N SER A 123 -2.84 10.48 -0.94
CA SER A 123 -3.79 9.90 -1.90
C SER A 123 -4.59 10.97 -2.64
N LEU A 124 -5.07 11.99 -1.92
CA LEU A 124 -5.79 13.12 -2.50
C LEU A 124 -4.89 13.97 -3.41
N ALA A 125 -3.64 14.22 -3.03
CA ALA A 125 -2.67 14.93 -3.87
C ALA A 125 -2.39 14.19 -5.18
N ALA A 126 -2.32 12.86 -5.13
CA ALA A 126 -2.20 12.02 -6.33
C ALA A 126 -3.46 12.12 -7.22
N VAL A 127 -4.66 12.03 -6.64
CA VAL A 127 -5.93 12.20 -7.38
C VAL A 127 -6.02 13.58 -8.05
N ILE A 128 -5.73 14.65 -7.32
CA ILE A 128 -5.75 16.02 -7.86
C ILE A 128 -4.77 16.15 -9.03
N THR A 129 -3.55 15.62 -8.87
CA THR A 129 -2.52 15.66 -9.93
C THR A 129 -2.96 14.87 -11.16
N ALA A 130 -3.56 13.69 -10.98
CA ALA A 130 -4.10 12.88 -12.07
C ALA A 130 -5.21 13.61 -12.85
N LEU A 131 -6.15 14.25 -12.14
CA LEU A 131 -7.24 15.03 -12.74
C LEU A 131 -6.73 16.28 -13.46
N TRP A 132 -5.72 16.94 -12.89
CA TRP A 132 -5.05 18.07 -13.52
C TRP A 132 -4.36 17.66 -14.82
N LEU A 133 -3.58 16.57 -14.81
CA LEU A 133 -2.99 16.01 -16.03
C LEU A 133 -4.06 15.65 -17.06
N ALA A 134 -5.14 14.99 -16.66
CA ALA A 134 -6.24 14.64 -17.56
C ALA A 134 -6.90 15.86 -18.21
N THR A 135 -7.11 16.93 -17.43
CA THR A 135 -7.71 18.19 -17.91
C THR A 135 -6.83 18.85 -18.96
N ARG A 136 -5.51 18.84 -18.78
CA ARG A 136 -4.57 19.43 -19.73
C ARG A 136 -4.60 18.76 -21.11
N ARG A 137 -5.00 17.50 -21.17
CA ARG A 137 -4.97 16.69 -22.39
C ARG A 137 -6.23 16.78 -23.22
N GLY A 138 -7.38 16.69 -22.57
CA GLY A 138 -8.67 16.59 -23.25
C GLY A 138 -9.78 17.38 -22.57
N GLY A 139 -9.40 18.38 -21.76
CA GLY A 139 -10.34 19.24 -21.05
C GLY A 139 -11.21 18.50 -20.04
N PRO A 140 -12.38 19.07 -19.71
CA PRO A 140 -13.29 18.52 -18.70
C PRO A 140 -13.83 17.11 -18.99
N ALA A 141 -13.99 16.76 -20.27
CA ALA A 141 -14.45 15.43 -20.67
C ALA A 141 -13.41 14.36 -20.31
N MET A 142 -12.14 14.60 -20.62
CA MET A 142 -11.06 13.67 -20.27
C MET A 142 -10.84 13.62 -18.76
N ALA A 143 -10.93 14.76 -18.07
CA ALA A 143 -10.89 14.81 -16.61
C ALA A 143 -11.97 13.94 -15.97
N SER A 144 -13.20 13.98 -16.49
CA SER A 144 -14.31 13.17 -16.00
C SER A 144 -14.15 11.68 -16.32
N ALA A 145 -13.60 11.35 -17.50
CA ALA A 145 -13.29 9.98 -17.86
C ALA A 145 -12.21 9.38 -16.93
N ILE A 146 -11.15 10.15 -16.64
CA ILE A 146 -10.09 9.75 -15.72
C ILE A 146 -10.58 9.72 -14.27
N ALA A 147 -11.51 10.59 -13.88
CA ALA A 147 -12.18 10.51 -12.58
C ALA A 147 -12.96 9.18 -12.44
N ALA A 148 -13.67 8.73 -13.48
CA ALA A 148 -14.33 7.43 -13.45
C ALA A 148 -13.34 6.26 -13.37
N VAL A 149 -12.23 6.33 -14.11
CA VAL A 149 -11.13 5.35 -14.03
C VAL A 149 -10.53 5.30 -12.62
N LEU A 150 -10.22 6.45 -12.01
CA LEU A 150 -9.71 6.57 -10.65
C LEU A 150 -10.71 6.03 -9.62
N ALA A 151 -12.00 6.28 -9.80
CA ALA A 151 -13.04 5.73 -8.94
C ALA A 151 -13.05 4.20 -8.97
N VAL A 152 -12.89 3.58 -10.15
CA VAL A 152 -12.77 2.12 -10.29
C VAL A 152 -11.50 1.60 -9.61
N VAL A 153 -10.37 2.29 -9.80
CA VAL A 153 -9.08 1.92 -9.16
C VAL A 153 -9.19 1.98 -7.64
N MET A 154 -9.73 3.08 -7.09
CA MET A 154 -9.94 3.22 -5.64
C MET A 154 -10.92 2.20 -5.10
N TRP A 155 -12.04 1.94 -5.79
CA TRP A 155 -12.98 0.89 -5.43
C TRP A 155 -12.30 -0.47 -5.37
N ARG A 156 -11.51 -0.84 -6.39
CA ARG A 156 -10.80 -2.13 -6.41
C ARG A 156 -9.80 -2.24 -5.27
N TYR A 157 -9.03 -1.19 -4.97
CA TYR A 157 -8.12 -1.18 -3.82
C TYR A 157 -8.88 -1.27 -2.49
N GLY A 158 -10.03 -0.64 -2.38
CA GLY A 158 -10.78 -0.55 -1.13
C GLY A 158 -10.22 0.49 -0.16
N PRO A 159 -10.99 0.83 0.88
CA PRO A 159 -10.62 1.88 1.83
C PRO A 159 -9.36 1.56 2.62
N LEU A 160 -9.16 0.30 3.02
CA LEU A 160 -8.01 -0.12 3.82
C LEU A 160 -6.69 0.18 3.08
N LEU A 161 -6.53 -0.30 1.84
CA LEU A 161 -5.31 -0.09 1.07
C LEU A 161 -5.05 1.38 0.73
N VAL A 162 -6.10 2.19 0.56
CA VAL A 162 -5.98 3.60 0.19
C VAL A 162 -5.59 4.49 1.38
N THR A 163 -5.87 4.05 2.61
CA THR A 163 -5.71 4.84 3.84
C THR A 163 -4.58 4.35 4.74
N GLN A 164 -4.17 3.09 4.62
CA GLN A 164 -3.13 2.49 5.46
C GLN A 164 -1.71 2.95 5.03
N PRO A 165 -0.87 3.41 5.99
CA PRO A 165 0.44 3.99 5.72
C PRO A 165 1.53 2.91 5.47
N TRP A 166 1.23 1.86 4.70
CA TRP A 166 2.16 0.76 4.45
C TRP A 166 2.91 0.94 3.13
N ASN A 167 4.20 0.56 3.10
CA ASN A 167 5.07 0.79 1.94
C ASN A 167 4.59 0.14 0.62
N PRO A 168 3.91 -1.03 0.57
CA PRO A 168 3.35 -1.54 -0.69
C PRO A 168 2.12 -0.76 -1.16
N TYR A 169 1.46 -0.02 -0.26
CA TYR A 169 0.18 0.65 -0.51
C TYR A 169 0.33 2.14 -0.82
N LEU A 170 1.23 2.84 -0.13
CA LEU A 170 1.51 4.26 -0.37
C LEU A 170 1.78 4.59 -1.85
N PRO A 171 2.47 3.74 -2.65
CA PRO A 171 2.73 4.03 -4.06
C PRO A 171 1.55 3.83 -5.01
N LEU A 172 0.41 3.27 -4.59
CA LEU A 172 -0.63 2.79 -5.52
C LEU A 172 -1.26 3.91 -6.37
N LEU A 173 -1.74 4.98 -5.74
CA LEU A 173 -2.28 6.15 -6.45
C LEU A 173 -1.18 7.03 -7.07
N PRO A 174 -0.04 7.28 -6.41
CA PRO A 174 1.17 7.83 -7.05
C PRO A 174 1.55 7.15 -8.37
N TRP A 175 1.51 5.82 -8.42
CA TRP A 175 1.83 5.05 -9.62
C TRP A 175 0.87 5.34 -10.77
N PHE A 176 -0.41 5.52 -10.48
CA PHE A 176 -1.39 5.95 -11.49
C PHE A 176 -1.02 7.34 -12.07
N VAL A 177 -0.55 8.27 -11.23
CA VAL A 177 -0.03 9.58 -11.67
C VAL A 177 1.20 9.41 -12.56
N VAL A 178 2.12 8.51 -12.20
CA VAL A 178 3.33 8.21 -13.01
C VAL A 178 2.94 7.77 -14.43
N LEU A 179 1.95 6.89 -14.56
CA LEU A 179 1.46 6.44 -15.88
C LEU A 179 0.80 7.57 -16.68
N LEU A 180 -0.01 8.42 -16.04
CA LEU A 180 -0.61 9.58 -16.72
C LEU A 180 0.41 10.66 -17.10
N ALA A 181 1.42 10.87 -16.26
CA ALA A 181 2.51 11.79 -16.50
C ALA A 181 3.36 11.32 -17.69
N ALA A 182 3.68 10.03 -17.76
CA ALA A 182 4.32 9.41 -18.90
C ALA A 182 3.47 9.55 -20.17
N TRP A 183 2.17 9.26 -20.07
CA TRP A 183 1.25 9.45 -21.19
C TRP A 183 1.28 10.91 -21.67
N SER A 184 1.43 11.89 -20.76
CA SER A 184 1.38 13.33 -21.08
C SER A 184 2.63 13.75 -21.84
N VAL A 185 3.81 13.29 -21.40
CA VAL A 185 5.07 13.50 -22.12
C VAL A 185 5.03 12.84 -23.50
N LEU A 186 4.51 11.61 -23.60
CA LEU A 186 4.34 10.93 -24.88
C LEU A 186 3.31 11.61 -25.80
N ASP A 187 2.47 12.50 -25.29
CA ASP A 187 1.47 13.26 -26.06
C ASP A 187 1.84 14.75 -26.19
N ARG A 188 3.15 15.03 -26.11
CA ARG A 188 3.75 16.36 -26.29
C ARG A 188 3.36 17.41 -25.23
N ASP A 189 2.98 16.99 -24.02
CA ASP A 189 2.90 17.87 -22.85
C ASP A 189 4.10 17.61 -21.90
N PRO A 190 5.24 18.29 -22.10
CA PRO A 190 6.47 18.05 -21.35
C PRO A 190 6.36 18.41 -19.86
N VAL A 191 5.30 19.12 -19.45
CA VAL A 191 5.01 19.38 -18.04
C VAL A 191 4.92 18.08 -17.23
N GLY A 192 4.51 16.98 -17.86
CA GLY A 192 4.43 15.66 -17.24
C GLY A 192 5.75 15.16 -16.64
N TRP A 193 6.91 15.70 -17.05
CA TRP A 193 8.20 15.35 -16.45
C TRP A 193 8.29 15.65 -14.94
N LEU A 194 7.67 16.73 -14.45
CA LEU A 194 7.70 17.07 -13.01
C LEU A 194 6.92 16.08 -12.13
N PRO A 195 5.61 15.82 -12.36
CA PRO A 195 4.90 14.83 -11.57
C PRO A 195 5.50 13.43 -11.74
N PHE A 196 6.03 13.10 -12.93
CA PHE A 196 6.77 11.85 -13.12
C PHE A 196 8.00 11.77 -12.19
N ALA A 197 8.82 12.83 -12.12
CA ALA A 197 10.00 12.84 -11.25
C ALA A 197 9.63 12.70 -9.77
N PHE A 198 8.63 13.44 -9.29
CA PHE A 198 8.21 13.38 -7.89
C PHE A 198 7.53 12.05 -7.53
N PHE A 199 6.43 11.70 -8.20
CA PHE A 199 5.67 10.49 -7.86
C PHE A 199 6.43 9.22 -8.26
N GLY A 200 7.26 9.27 -9.31
CA GLY A 200 8.15 8.17 -9.69
C GLY A 200 9.23 7.91 -8.65
N ALA A 201 9.88 8.97 -8.13
CA ALA A 201 10.81 8.84 -7.01
C ALA A 201 10.10 8.32 -5.76
N LEU A 202 8.91 8.82 -5.44
CA LEU A 202 8.11 8.34 -4.31
C LEU A 202 7.83 6.84 -4.42
N CYS A 203 7.31 6.38 -5.57
CA CYS A 203 7.05 4.96 -5.81
C CYS A 203 8.34 4.11 -5.68
N ALA A 204 9.41 4.50 -6.38
CA ALA A 204 10.65 3.74 -6.43
C ALA A 204 11.38 3.69 -5.09
N GLN A 205 11.37 4.79 -4.32
CA GLN A 205 12.00 4.85 -2.99
C GLN A 205 11.21 4.07 -1.94
N THR A 206 9.89 4.09 -2.02
CA THR A 206 9.02 3.47 -1.01
C THR A 206 8.98 1.95 -1.13
N HIS A 207 8.94 1.41 -2.35
CA HIS A 207 8.76 -0.03 -2.56
C HIS A 207 9.49 -0.53 -3.81
N ILE A 208 10.39 -1.50 -3.63
CA ILE A 208 11.41 -1.87 -4.63
C ILE A 208 10.88 -2.35 -6.00
N PRO A 209 9.72 -3.05 -6.12
CA PRO A 209 9.17 -3.42 -7.43
C PRO A 209 8.97 -2.22 -8.37
N TYR A 210 8.74 -1.02 -7.84
CA TYR A 210 8.55 0.17 -8.66
C TYR A 210 9.85 0.71 -9.27
N VAL A 211 11.04 0.33 -8.79
CA VAL A 211 12.32 0.82 -9.33
C VAL A 211 12.44 0.47 -10.82
N GLY A 212 12.20 -0.80 -11.17
CA GLY A 212 12.24 -1.26 -12.55
C GLY A 212 11.11 -0.69 -13.41
N LEU A 213 9.90 -0.58 -12.83
CA LEU A 213 8.72 -0.05 -13.52
C LEU A 213 8.89 1.43 -13.87
N VAL A 214 9.21 2.27 -12.88
CA VAL A 214 9.43 3.71 -13.06
C VAL A 214 10.65 3.95 -13.95
N GLY A 215 11.76 3.23 -13.73
CA GLY A 215 12.96 3.35 -14.56
C GLY A 215 12.68 3.04 -16.04
N GLY A 216 11.99 1.93 -16.32
CA GLY A 216 11.64 1.54 -17.69
C GLY A 216 10.70 2.53 -18.40
N VAL A 217 9.66 3.01 -17.70
CA VAL A 217 8.76 4.04 -18.24
C VAL A 217 9.51 5.38 -18.47
N GLY A 218 10.40 5.75 -17.55
CA GLY A 218 11.24 6.95 -17.67
C GLY A 218 12.18 6.89 -18.87
N LEU A 219 12.79 5.72 -19.14
CA LEU A 219 13.61 5.48 -20.33
C LEU A 219 12.79 5.60 -21.62
N LEU A 220 11.56 5.09 -21.63
CA LEU A 220 10.65 5.26 -22.77
C LEU A 220 10.36 6.76 -23.03
N MET A 221 10.01 7.50 -21.97
CA MET A 221 9.78 8.95 -22.06
C MET A 221 11.01 9.69 -22.58
N LEU A 222 12.19 9.35 -22.06
CA LEU A 222 13.45 9.97 -22.47
C LEU A 222 13.77 9.66 -23.94
N ALA A 223 13.68 8.40 -24.36
CA ALA A 223 13.95 7.99 -25.74
C ALA A 223 13.03 8.70 -26.74
N ILE A 224 11.74 8.83 -26.41
CA ILE A 224 10.76 9.53 -27.26
C ILE A 224 11.04 11.04 -27.29
N THR A 225 11.33 11.65 -26.14
CA THR A 225 11.67 13.09 -26.05
C THR A 225 12.94 13.39 -26.84
N VAL A 226 14.01 12.60 -26.67
CA VAL A 226 15.26 12.75 -27.42
C VAL A 226 15.02 12.58 -28.93
N SER A 227 14.29 11.54 -29.34
CA SER A 227 13.97 11.33 -30.76
C SER A 227 13.20 12.51 -31.39
N ARG A 228 12.29 13.13 -30.64
CA ARG A 228 11.56 14.33 -31.09
C ARG A 228 12.45 15.56 -31.17
N THR A 229 13.18 15.86 -30.10
CA THR A 229 14.09 17.03 -30.08
C THR A 229 15.20 16.99 -31.14
N LEU A 230 15.60 15.79 -31.59
CA LEU A 230 16.56 15.62 -32.69
C LEU A 230 15.92 15.82 -34.07
N ARG A 231 14.60 15.66 -34.21
CA ARG A 231 13.86 15.79 -35.48
C ARG A 231 13.18 17.14 -35.64
N GLU A 232 12.77 17.77 -34.54
CA GLU A 232 11.95 18.98 -34.49
C GLU A 232 12.68 20.07 -33.69
N SER A 233 13.01 21.22 -34.29
CA SER A 233 13.76 22.29 -33.59
C SER A 233 12.88 23.19 -32.72
N GLU A 234 11.62 23.42 -33.12
CA GLU A 234 10.73 24.43 -32.52
C GLU A 234 10.28 24.09 -31.09
N SER A 235 10.18 22.80 -30.74
CA SER A 235 9.73 22.33 -29.41
C SER A 235 10.88 22.12 -28.41
N ARG A 236 12.12 22.16 -28.89
CA ARG A 236 13.31 21.70 -28.16
C ARG A 236 13.55 22.42 -26.83
N LEU A 237 13.49 23.75 -26.81
CA LEU A 237 13.78 24.52 -25.58
C LEU A 237 12.75 24.24 -24.47
N LYS A 238 11.47 24.10 -24.84
CA LYS A 238 10.40 23.80 -23.89
C LYS A 238 10.59 22.41 -23.28
N GLU A 239 10.89 21.41 -24.10
CA GLU A 239 11.13 20.04 -23.63
C GLU A 239 12.36 19.98 -22.71
N LEU A 240 13.49 20.58 -23.12
CA LEU A 240 14.71 20.62 -22.32
C LEU A 240 14.53 21.34 -20.98
N ARG A 241 13.72 22.42 -20.93
CA ARG A 241 13.44 23.14 -19.68
C ARG A 241 12.73 22.25 -18.66
N TRP A 242 11.68 21.54 -19.08
CA TRP A 242 10.93 20.66 -18.17
C TRP A 242 11.73 19.41 -17.81
N LEU A 243 12.46 18.83 -18.75
CA LEU A 243 13.38 17.72 -18.49
C LEU A 243 14.47 18.14 -17.51
N GLY A 244 15.07 19.32 -17.68
CA GLY A 244 16.07 19.88 -16.77
C GLY A 244 15.52 20.11 -15.36
N GLY A 245 14.34 20.73 -15.25
CA GLY A 245 13.66 20.91 -13.95
C GLY A 245 13.32 19.59 -13.26
N ALA A 246 12.83 18.60 -14.02
CA ALA A 246 12.56 17.27 -13.50
C ALA A 246 13.83 16.51 -13.10
N SER A 247 14.92 16.69 -13.85
CA SER A 247 16.22 16.10 -13.52
C SER A 247 16.79 16.70 -12.23
N LEU A 248 16.69 18.02 -12.06
CA LEU A 248 17.08 18.68 -10.81
C LEU A 248 16.24 18.18 -9.64
N LEU A 249 14.91 18.11 -9.81
CA LEU A 249 14.01 17.58 -8.79
C LEU A 249 14.35 16.12 -8.43
N PHE A 250 14.60 15.28 -9.44
CA PHE A 250 15.02 13.89 -9.23
C PHE A 250 16.31 13.83 -8.42
N VAL A 251 17.34 14.60 -8.78
CA VAL A 251 18.60 14.64 -8.01
C VAL A 251 18.34 15.04 -6.55
N VAL A 252 17.56 16.09 -6.30
CA VAL A 252 17.23 16.55 -4.95
C VAL A 252 16.52 15.48 -4.14
N LEU A 253 15.52 14.79 -4.71
CA LEU A 253 14.75 13.75 -4.03
C LEU A 253 15.59 12.51 -3.69
N TRP A 254 16.68 12.27 -4.42
CA TRP A 254 17.58 11.14 -4.21
C TRP A 254 18.81 11.49 -3.37
N ILE A 255 18.95 12.73 -2.89
CA ILE A 255 20.03 13.11 -1.95
C ILE A 255 20.08 12.18 -0.72
N PRO A 256 18.97 11.88 0.00
CA PRO A 256 19.08 11.07 1.22
C PRO A 256 19.62 9.64 0.96
N PRO A 257 19.11 8.88 -0.03
CA PRO A 257 19.71 7.59 -0.40
C PRO A 257 21.18 7.68 -0.84
N ILE A 258 21.58 8.76 -1.52
CA ILE A 258 22.97 8.99 -1.91
C ILE A 258 23.85 9.23 -0.69
N VAL A 259 23.37 10.00 0.30
CA VAL A 259 24.08 10.23 1.56
C VAL A 259 24.25 8.92 2.33
N ASP A 260 23.21 8.08 2.40
CA ASP A 260 23.34 6.72 2.98
C ASP A 260 24.38 5.89 2.23
N GLN A 261 24.45 6.01 0.91
CA GLN A 261 25.40 5.25 0.09
C GLN A 261 26.86 5.68 0.30
N ILE A 262 27.11 6.94 0.69
CA ILE A 262 28.47 7.46 0.89
C ILE A 262 28.92 7.31 2.34
N SER A 263 28.03 7.57 3.29
CA SER A 263 28.37 7.73 4.71
C SER A 263 27.58 6.84 5.65
N GLY A 264 26.55 6.15 5.15
CA GLY A 264 25.65 5.30 5.93
C GLY A 264 25.85 3.81 5.67
N HIS A 265 24.73 3.08 5.59
CA HIS A 265 24.70 1.62 5.51
C HIS A 265 24.98 1.06 4.13
N GLN A 266 25.13 1.92 3.11
CA GLN A 266 25.33 1.50 1.73
C GLN A 266 24.17 0.64 1.21
N ASN A 267 22.94 1.07 1.49
CA ASN A 267 21.74 0.30 1.20
C ASN A 267 21.58 -0.02 -0.29
N ILE A 268 21.99 0.89 -1.19
CA ILE A 268 21.95 0.63 -2.64
C ILE A 268 22.92 -0.51 -3.02
N SER A 269 24.13 -0.53 -2.46
CA SER A 269 25.06 -1.64 -2.65
C SER A 269 24.46 -2.96 -2.16
N MET A 270 23.79 -2.96 -1.00
CA MET A 270 23.14 -4.15 -0.46
C MET A 270 22.01 -4.66 -1.37
N ILE A 271 21.16 -3.76 -1.89
CA ILE A 271 20.14 -4.08 -2.88
C ILE A 271 20.78 -4.72 -4.11
N ILE A 272 21.80 -4.08 -4.69
CA ILE A 272 22.46 -4.57 -5.91
C ILE A 272 23.05 -5.96 -5.68
N ASN A 273 23.74 -6.17 -4.55
CA ASN A 273 24.32 -7.47 -4.20
C ASN A 273 23.23 -8.54 -4.05
N TYR A 274 22.15 -8.23 -3.33
CA TYR A 274 21.02 -9.15 -3.16
C TYR A 274 20.42 -9.61 -4.49
N PHE A 275 20.19 -8.70 -5.44
CA PHE A 275 19.63 -9.07 -6.76
C PHE A 275 20.64 -9.75 -7.69
N ARG A 276 21.95 -9.56 -7.48
CA ARG A 276 23.02 -10.24 -8.24
C ARG A 276 23.27 -11.67 -7.75
N THR A 277 23.18 -11.88 -6.44
CA THR A 277 23.38 -13.18 -5.80
C THR A 277 22.18 -13.47 -4.89
N PRO A 278 21.01 -13.79 -5.48
CA PRO A 278 19.80 -14.01 -4.69
C PRO A 278 19.90 -15.30 -3.88
N PRO A 279 19.35 -15.32 -2.64
CA PRO A 279 19.39 -16.50 -1.78
C PRO A 279 18.47 -17.62 -2.27
N GLU A 280 17.45 -17.26 -3.06
CA GLU A 280 16.43 -18.18 -3.58
C GLU A 280 16.23 -17.97 -5.07
N ALA A 281 15.77 -19.03 -5.74
CA ALA A 281 15.38 -18.93 -7.14
C ALA A 281 14.16 -18.01 -7.30
N ALA A 282 14.14 -17.25 -8.40
CA ALA A 282 12.96 -16.47 -8.75
C ALA A 282 11.80 -17.40 -9.13
N VAL A 283 10.56 -16.96 -8.89
CA VAL A 283 9.33 -17.70 -9.26
C VAL A 283 9.24 -18.06 -10.75
N GLY A 284 9.97 -17.33 -11.60
CA GLY A 284 10.13 -17.64 -13.02
C GLY A 284 9.07 -17.04 -13.93
N PHE A 285 9.33 -17.10 -15.24
CA PHE A 285 8.50 -16.44 -16.26
C PHE A 285 7.08 -17.02 -16.34
N SER A 286 6.92 -18.34 -16.26
CA SER A 286 5.60 -19.00 -16.35
C SER A 286 4.67 -18.56 -15.22
N THR A 287 5.15 -18.61 -13.98
CA THR A 287 4.42 -18.16 -12.79
C THR A 287 4.12 -16.66 -12.86
N GLY A 288 5.11 -15.85 -13.24
CA GLY A 288 4.94 -14.41 -13.40
C GLY A 288 3.88 -14.05 -14.45
N LEU A 289 3.87 -14.75 -15.59
CA LEU A 289 2.86 -14.56 -16.65
C LEU A 289 1.48 -15.02 -16.21
N LYS A 290 1.37 -16.16 -15.51
CA LYS A 290 0.10 -16.65 -14.96
C LYS A 290 -0.52 -15.63 -13.99
N VAL A 291 0.29 -15.04 -13.13
CA VAL A 291 -0.14 -13.99 -12.19
C VAL A 291 -0.54 -12.72 -12.94
N LEU A 292 0.27 -12.27 -13.90
CA LEU A 292 -0.05 -11.12 -14.74
C LEU A 292 -1.39 -11.29 -15.45
N LEU A 293 -1.62 -12.44 -16.09
CA LEU A 293 -2.88 -12.73 -16.76
C LEU A 293 -4.02 -12.86 -15.75
N GLY A 294 -3.79 -13.45 -14.58
CA GLY A 294 -4.78 -13.50 -13.50
C GLY A 294 -5.29 -12.11 -13.08
N HIS A 295 -4.45 -11.07 -13.14
CA HIS A 295 -4.88 -9.69 -12.88
C HIS A 295 -5.82 -9.12 -13.96
N PHE A 296 -5.79 -9.64 -15.19
CA PHE A 296 -6.70 -9.24 -16.26
C PHE A 296 -8.07 -9.93 -16.16
N ASP A 297 -8.28 -10.85 -15.22
CA ASP A 297 -9.58 -11.49 -15.00
C ASP A 297 -10.56 -10.54 -14.29
N LEU A 298 -11.28 -9.75 -15.10
CA LEU A 298 -12.29 -8.81 -14.61
C LEU A 298 -13.53 -9.51 -14.02
N VAL A 299 -13.78 -10.79 -14.35
CA VAL A 299 -14.88 -11.57 -13.76
C VAL A 299 -14.55 -11.88 -12.30
N HIS A 300 -13.30 -12.29 -12.06
CA HIS A 300 -12.81 -12.49 -10.70
C HIS A 300 -12.89 -11.19 -9.88
N TRP A 301 -12.56 -10.04 -10.46
CA TRP A 301 -12.70 -8.74 -9.77
C TRP A 301 -14.14 -8.46 -9.35
N ALA A 302 -15.10 -8.76 -10.23
CA ALA A 302 -16.52 -8.57 -9.94
C ALA A 302 -17.03 -9.51 -8.84
N GLN A 303 -16.50 -10.74 -8.75
CA GLN A 303 -16.85 -11.72 -7.73
C GLN A 303 -16.22 -11.41 -6.37
N GLN A 304 -14.94 -11.02 -6.38
CA GLN A 304 -14.16 -10.77 -5.16
C GLN A 304 -14.47 -9.40 -4.54
N GLY A 305 -14.83 -8.41 -5.35
CA GLY A 305 -15.03 -7.03 -4.90
C GLY A 305 -13.72 -6.30 -4.60
N SER A 306 -13.69 -5.49 -3.54
CA SER A 306 -12.49 -4.77 -3.09
C SER A 306 -11.59 -5.64 -2.19
N TYR A 307 -10.30 -5.34 -2.12
CA TYR A 307 -9.43 -5.95 -1.09
C TYR A 307 -9.92 -5.55 0.31
N SER A 308 -10.31 -6.53 1.13
CA SER A 308 -10.92 -6.28 2.45
C SER A 308 -10.12 -6.83 3.65
N ASN A 309 -9.33 -7.90 3.49
CA ASN A 309 -8.60 -8.52 4.62
C ASN A 309 -7.19 -8.98 4.22
N LEU A 310 -6.19 -8.75 5.09
CA LEU A 310 -4.81 -9.24 4.94
C LEU A 310 -4.69 -10.76 5.18
N VAL A 311 -5.48 -11.32 6.11
CA VAL A 311 -5.37 -12.72 6.56
C VAL A 311 -5.86 -13.73 5.50
N THR A 312 -6.85 -13.37 4.67
CA THR A 312 -7.31 -14.20 3.53
C THR A 312 -6.49 -13.98 2.25
N ALA A 313 -5.52 -13.07 2.26
CA ALA A 313 -4.69 -12.74 1.10
C ALA A 313 -3.29 -13.38 1.15
N GLY A 314 -3.01 -14.22 2.16
CA GLY A 314 -1.74 -14.90 2.33
C GLY A 314 -1.51 -16.00 1.29
N THR A 315 -0.48 -15.83 0.46
CA THR A 315 0.09 -16.76 -0.54
C THR A 315 -0.55 -16.88 -1.93
N ASP A 316 -1.78 -16.41 -2.16
CA ASP A 316 -2.44 -16.57 -3.47
C ASP A 316 -2.39 -15.31 -4.34
N ALA A 317 -1.23 -15.01 -4.93
CA ALA A 317 -1.12 -13.93 -5.93
C ALA A 317 -1.87 -14.22 -7.25
N SER A 318 -2.36 -15.44 -7.47
CA SER A 318 -3.05 -15.86 -8.71
C SER A 318 -4.51 -16.23 -8.49
N GLN A 319 -5.34 -15.31 -7.98
CA GLN A 319 -6.76 -15.63 -7.74
C GLN A 319 -7.64 -15.59 -9.00
N GLY A 320 -7.19 -14.93 -10.08
CA GLY A 320 -7.90 -14.87 -11.35
C GLY A 320 -7.56 -16.01 -12.32
N SER A 321 -8.51 -16.38 -13.18
CA SER A 321 -8.30 -17.32 -14.28
C SER A 321 -7.41 -16.71 -15.34
N ALA A 322 -6.23 -17.31 -15.56
CA ALA A 322 -5.31 -16.88 -16.61
C ALA A 322 -5.94 -16.95 -18.02
N LEU A 323 -6.92 -17.84 -18.24
CA LEU A 323 -7.63 -17.95 -19.51
C LEU A 323 -8.55 -16.74 -19.75
N ILE A 324 -9.37 -16.37 -18.77
CA ILE A 324 -10.25 -15.21 -18.86
C ILE A 324 -9.42 -13.93 -18.97
N GLY A 325 -8.37 -13.84 -18.16
CA GLY A 325 -7.42 -12.74 -18.22
C GLY A 325 -6.72 -12.61 -19.57
N PHE A 326 -6.36 -13.73 -20.20
CA PHE A 326 -5.80 -13.73 -21.56
C PHE A 326 -6.78 -13.14 -22.59
N ILE A 327 -8.07 -13.42 -22.48
CA ILE A 327 -9.08 -12.85 -23.40
C ILE A 327 -9.10 -11.32 -23.27
N VAL A 328 -9.11 -10.78 -22.05
CA VAL A 328 -9.11 -9.32 -21.82
C VAL A 328 -7.80 -8.68 -22.29
N PHE A 329 -6.66 -9.30 -21.96
CA PHE A 329 -5.35 -8.88 -22.45
C PHE A 329 -5.26 -8.88 -23.98
N ALA A 330 -5.71 -9.96 -24.64
CA ALA A 330 -5.74 -10.08 -26.09
C ALA A 330 -6.67 -9.05 -26.73
N SER A 331 -7.81 -8.74 -26.10
CA SER A 331 -8.72 -7.68 -26.55
C SER A 331 -8.04 -6.31 -26.51
N TRP A 332 -7.31 -6.00 -25.45
CA TRP A 332 -6.49 -4.78 -25.39
C TRP A 332 -5.41 -4.78 -26.48
N ALA A 333 -4.67 -5.87 -26.65
CA ALA A 333 -3.63 -5.98 -27.66
C ALA A 333 -4.18 -5.77 -29.08
N ALA A 334 -5.34 -6.38 -29.38
CA ALA A 334 -6.06 -6.18 -30.64
C ALA A 334 -6.43 -4.71 -30.84
N SER A 335 -6.94 -4.03 -29.79
CA SER A 335 -7.26 -2.60 -29.88
C SER A 335 -6.01 -1.75 -30.16
N ALA A 336 -4.86 -2.05 -29.55
CA ALA A 336 -3.60 -1.35 -29.83
C ALA A 336 -3.15 -1.54 -31.28
N ILE A 337 -3.27 -2.77 -31.81
CA ILE A 337 -2.98 -3.09 -33.21
C ILE A 337 -3.91 -2.32 -34.15
N VAL A 338 -5.21 -2.27 -33.85
CA VAL A 338 -6.19 -1.51 -34.63
C VAL A 338 -5.85 -0.02 -34.63
N ALA A 339 -5.56 0.56 -33.46
CA ALA A 339 -5.14 1.96 -33.36
C ALA A 339 -3.88 2.25 -34.19
N LEU A 340 -2.92 1.31 -34.23
CA LEU A 340 -1.69 1.45 -35.00
C LEU A 340 -1.96 1.36 -36.51
N ARG A 341 -2.72 0.35 -36.94
CA ARG A 341 -3.08 0.12 -38.34
C ARG A 341 -3.92 1.27 -38.91
N MET A 342 -4.83 1.81 -38.10
CA MET A 342 -5.71 2.92 -38.48
C MET A 342 -5.10 4.31 -38.19
N ARG A 343 -3.88 4.36 -37.66
CA ARG A 343 -3.15 5.60 -37.29
C ARG A 343 -3.97 6.54 -36.41
N ILE A 344 -4.59 6.00 -35.37
CA ILE A 344 -5.33 6.79 -34.38
C ILE A 344 -4.31 7.40 -33.40
N GLU A 345 -3.71 8.52 -33.79
CA GLU A 345 -2.58 9.11 -33.06
C GLU A 345 -2.90 9.49 -31.62
N ARG A 346 -4.15 9.90 -31.34
CA ARG A 346 -4.59 10.37 -30.01
C ARG A 346 -4.54 9.30 -28.90
N VAL A 347 -4.71 8.02 -29.25
CA VAL A 347 -4.73 6.91 -28.27
C VAL A 347 -3.39 6.18 -28.18
N MET A 348 -2.55 6.33 -29.20
CA MET A 348 -1.29 5.58 -29.31
C MET A 348 -0.30 5.85 -28.16
N PRO A 349 -0.12 7.09 -27.67
CA PRO A 349 0.68 7.37 -26.49
C PRO A 349 0.26 6.55 -25.26
N LEU A 350 -1.04 6.38 -25.01
CA LEU A 350 -1.53 5.63 -23.86
C LEU A 350 -1.33 4.13 -24.04
N HIS A 351 -1.56 3.60 -25.25
CA HIS A 351 -1.24 2.21 -25.57
C HIS A 351 0.26 1.91 -25.37
N ALA A 352 1.15 2.84 -25.75
CA ALA A 352 2.59 2.69 -25.56
C ALA A 352 2.97 2.65 -24.06
N VAL A 353 2.41 3.55 -23.25
CA VAL A 353 2.63 3.54 -21.79
C VAL A 353 2.12 2.24 -21.18
N VAL A 354 0.86 1.88 -21.43
CA VAL A 354 0.26 0.65 -20.89
C VAL A 354 1.03 -0.59 -21.34
N GLY A 355 1.38 -0.69 -22.62
CA GLY A 355 2.14 -1.82 -23.15
C GLY A 355 3.53 -1.93 -22.53
N SER A 356 4.24 -0.81 -22.36
CA SER A 356 5.52 -0.81 -21.65
C SER A 356 5.37 -1.25 -20.20
N ALA A 357 4.33 -0.77 -19.49
CA ALA A 357 4.07 -1.14 -18.11
C ALA A 357 3.70 -2.63 -17.95
N ILE A 358 2.94 -3.22 -18.89
CA ILE A 358 2.65 -4.66 -18.92
C ILE A 358 3.95 -5.46 -19.12
N VAL A 359 4.80 -5.08 -20.06
CA VAL A 359 6.09 -5.78 -20.32
C VAL A 359 7.00 -5.69 -19.10
N LEU A 360 7.20 -4.49 -18.55
CA LEU A 360 8.00 -4.29 -17.34
C LEU A 360 7.40 -5.04 -16.14
N GLY A 361 6.07 -5.09 -16.07
CA GLY A 361 5.35 -5.84 -15.05
C GLY A 361 5.57 -7.35 -15.15
N ALA A 362 5.55 -7.92 -16.36
CA ALA A 362 5.87 -9.33 -16.59
C ALA A 362 7.30 -9.65 -16.13
N ILE A 363 8.25 -8.78 -16.45
CA ILE A 363 9.65 -8.91 -16.01
C ILE A 363 9.73 -8.85 -14.49
N SER A 364 9.10 -7.85 -13.85
CA SER A 364 9.10 -7.70 -12.39
C SER A 364 8.52 -8.92 -11.68
N LEU A 365 7.37 -9.43 -12.13
CA LEU A 365 6.71 -10.60 -11.53
C LEU A 365 7.53 -11.87 -11.71
N SER A 366 8.24 -12.02 -12.84
CA SER A 366 9.10 -13.18 -13.08
C SER A 366 10.36 -13.23 -12.18
N ARG A 367 10.71 -12.10 -11.55
CA ARG A 367 11.94 -11.90 -10.75
C ARG A 367 11.67 -11.76 -9.26
N VAL A 368 10.47 -12.11 -8.79
CA VAL A 368 10.18 -12.18 -7.35
C VAL A 368 10.85 -13.42 -6.76
N PHE A 369 11.54 -13.23 -5.63
CA PHE A 369 12.15 -14.31 -4.84
C PHE A 369 11.23 -14.72 -3.68
N GLY A 370 11.22 -16.02 -3.39
CA GLY A 370 10.39 -16.63 -2.35
C GLY A 370 8.89 -16.50 -2.60
N VAL A 371 8.12 -16.43 -1.52
CA VAL A 371 6.66 -16.38 -1.59
C VAL A 371 6.19 -15.11 -2.32
N LEU A 372 5.38 -15.31 -3.35
CA LEU A 372 4.73 -14.26 -4.11
C LEU A 372 3.46 -13.79 -3.37
N TRP A 373 3.65 -12.83 -2.47
CA TRP A 373 2.55 -12.16 -1.79
C TRP A 373 1.74 -11.28 -2.73
N TYR A 374 0.43 -11.17 -2.53
CA TYR A 374 -0.46 -10.37 -3.38
C TYR A 374 0.00 -8.90 -3.50
N TYR A 375 0.51 -8.32 -2.40
CA TYR A 375 0.93 -6.92 -2.33
C TYR A 375 2.07 -6.58 -3.31
N LEU A 376 2.84 -7.57 -3.75
CA LEU A 376 3.92 -7.40 -4.73
C LEU A 376 3.42 -7.07 -6.13
N SER A 377 2.12 -7.21 -6.39
CA SER A 377 1.50 -7.07 -7.70
C SER A 377 0.38 -6.03 -7.77
N LEU A 378 0.09 -5.29 -6.69
CA LEU A 378 -1.06 -4.35 -6.63
C LEU A 378 -0.99 -3.19 -7.65
N TRP A 379 0.20 -2.85 -8.12
CA TRP A 379 0.40 -1.87 -9.20
C TRP A 379 -0.22 -2.30 -10.54
N MET A 380 -0.52 -3.60 -10.72
CA MET A 380 -1.21 -4.12 -11.91
C MET A 380 -2.63 -3.57 -12.05
N VAL A 381 -3.33 -3.24 -10.95
CA VAL A 381 -4.69 -2.70 -11.01
C VAL A 381 -4.74 -1.43 -11.87
N SER A 382 -3.81 -0.50 -11.64
CA SER A 382 -3.72 0.74 -12.43
C SER A 382 -3.46 0.45 -13.91
N ILE A 383 -2.61 -0.54 -14.23
CA ILE A 383 -2.28 -0.92 -15.61
C ILE A 383 -3.50 -1.54 -16.30
N VAL A 384 -4.17 -2.49 -15.64
CA VAL A 384 -5.34 -3.21 -16.20
C VAL A 384 -6.49 -2.24 -16.46
N VAL A 385 -6.82 -1.36 -15.51
CA VAL A 385 -7.92 -0.39 -15.70
C VAL A 385 -7.58 0.58 -16.83
N LEU A 386 -6.32 1.05 -16.93
CA LEU A 386 -5.91 1.90 -18.06
C LEU A 386 -5.89 1.15 -19.40
N ALA A 387 -5.55 -0.14 -19.41
CA ALA A 387 -5.62 -0.99 -20.60
C ALA A 387 -7.06 -1.13 -21.11
N VAL A 388 -8.00 -1.42 -20.21
CA VAL A 388 -9.42 -1.48 -20.53
C VAL A 388 -9.91 -0.11 -21.03
N PHE A 389 -9.56 0.97 -20.33
CA PHE A 389 -9.95 2.33 -20.70
C PHE A 389 -9.48 2.71 -22.10
N VAL A 390 -8.18 2.53 -22.41
CA VAL A 390 -7.66 2.87 -23.75
C VAL A 390 -8.22 1.94 -24.83
N GLY A 391 -8.46 0.67 -24.52
CA GLY A 391 -9.10 -0.25 -25.46
C GLY A 391 -10.53 0.16 -25.81
N LEU A 392 -11.33 0.55 -24.81
CA LEU A 392 -12.68 1.08 -25.01
C LEU A 392 -12.67 2.43 -25.75
N TRP A 393 -11.68 3.28 -25.46
CA TRP A 393 -11.53 4.54 -26.19
C TRP A 393 -11.16 4.32 -27.66
N THR A 394 -10.28 3.36 -27.96
CA THR A 394 -9.97 2.98 -29.34
C THR A 394 -11.19 2.42 -30.05
N LEU A 395 -11.94 1.52 -29.40
CA LEU A 395 -13.19 1.00 -29.95
C LEU A 395 -14.19 2.12 -30.26
N TYR A 396 -14.31 3.08 -29.35
CA TYR A 396 -15.13 4.27 -29.53
C TYR A 396 -14.67 5.13 -30.73
N ALA A 397 -13.37 5.40 -30.85
CA ALA A 397 -12.82 6.19 -31.95
C ALA A 397 -13.04 5.52 -33.32
N VAL A 398 -13.01 4.19 -33.36
CA VAL A 398 -13.23 3.40 -34.58
C VAL A 398 -14.71 3.31 -34.96
N LEU A 399 -15.55 2.86 -34.02
CA LEU A 399 -16.94 2.51 -34.30
C LEU A 399 -17.87 3.70 -34.34
N ILE A 400 -17.58 4.74 -33.56
CA ILE A 400 -18.55 5.80 -33.26
C ILE A 400 -18.15 7.12 -33.90
N GLU A 401 -16.94 7.61 -33.67
CA GLU A 401 -16.52 8.93 -34.22
C GLU A 401 -16.56 8.95 -35.75
N ARG A 402 -16.42 7.79 -36.40
CA ARG A 402 -16.45 7.67 -37.86
C ARG A 402 -17.84 7.46 -38.46
N THR A 403 -18.85 7.03 -37.70
CA THR A 403 -20.14 6.56 -38.26
C THR A 403 -21.33 7.47 -37.98
N THR A 404 -21.33 8.28 -36.92
CA THR A 404 -22.54 9.00 -36.49
C THR A 404 -22.27 10.45 -36.07
N GLY A 405 -23.12 11.37 -36.55
CA GLY A 405 -23.13 12.78 -36.17
C GLY A 405 -23.51 13.03 -34.70
N GLY A 406 -22.55 12.85 -33.80
CA GLY A 406 -22.24 13.63 -32.58
C GLY A 406 -23.23 13.74 -31.41
N GLY A 407 -24.52 14.02 -31.61
CA GLY A 407 -25.34 14.66 -30.57
C GLY A 407 -25.93 13.75 -29.47
N SER A 408 -26.53 12.62 -29.85
CA SER A 408 -27.16 11.67 -28.90
C SER A 408 -26.12 10.84 -28.14
N LEU A 409 -25.05 10.47 -28.84
CA LEU A 409 -24.03 9.56 -28.35
C LEU A 409 -23.11 10.22 -27.31
N THR A 410 -22.83 11.51 -27.47
CA THR A 410 -22.08 12.30 -26.46
C THR A 410 -22.80 12.36 -25.11
N ARG A 411 -24.14 12.42 -25.11
CA ARG A 411 -24.96 12.40 -23.88
C ARG A 411 -24.92 11.04 -23.20
N TRP A 412 -25.04 9.95 -23.95
CA TRP A 412 -24.93 8.58 -23.42
C TRP A 412 -23.55 8.30 -22.80
N ARG A 413 -22.47 8.68 -23.48
CA ARG A 413 -21.10 8.56 -22.96
C ARG A 413 -20.93 9.25 -21.61
N SER A 414 -21.39 10.50 -21.52
CA SER A 414 -21.29 11.29 -20.30
C SER A 414 -22.07 10.63 -19.14
N ARG A 415 -23.24 10.04 -19.43
CA ARG A 415 -24.02 9.28 -18.44
C ARG A 415 -23.31 8.02 -17.97
N VAL A 416 -22.70 7.25 -18.88
CA VAL A 416 -21.96 6.03 -18.52
C VAL A 416 -20.76 6.39 -17.64
N VAL A 417 -19.96 7.40 -18.02
CA VAL A 417 -18.81 7.87 -17.23
C VAL A 417 -19.24 8.30 -15.83
N LEU A 418 -20.29 9.12 -15.72
CA LEU A 418 -20.79 9.59 -14.43
C LEU A 418 -21.40 8.45 -13.60
N ALA A 419 -22.11 7.50 -14.22
CA ALA A 419 -22.68 6.35 -13.54
C ALA A 419 -21.58 5.41 -13.02
N THR A 420 -20.54 5.13 -13.81
CA THR A 420 -19.38 4.34 -13.39
C THR A 420 -18.69 5.01 -12.20
N ALA A 421 -18.39 6.31 -12.31
CA ALA A 421 -17.79 7.05 -11.20
C ALA A 421 -18.66 7.01 -9.94
N PHE A 422 -19.97 7.27 -10.08
CA PHE A 422 -20.92 7.27 -8.97
C PHE A 422 -21.01 5.91 -8.30
N VAL A 423 -21.21 4.82 -9.06
CA VAL A 423 -21.33 3.47 -8.52
C VAL A 423 -20.04 3.05 -7.82
N SER A 424 -18.87 3.25 -8.44
CA SER A 424 -17.59 2.88 -7.83
C SER A 424 -17.31 3.67 -6.54
N LEU A 425 -17.58 4.98 -6.53
CA LEU A 425 -17.42 5.80 -5.32
C LEU A 425 -18.45 5.45 -4.24
N LEU A 426 -19.69 5.13 -4.63
CA LEU A 426 -20.71 4.67 -3.69
C LEU A 426 -20.29 3.35 -3.04
N LEU A 427 -19.82 2.38 -3.82
CA LEU A 427 -19.32 1.10 -3.31
C LEU A 427 -18.11 1.29 -2.40
N PHE A 428 -17.16 2.16 -2.77
CA PHE A 428 -16.04 2.52 -1.90
C PHE A 428 -16.51 3.15 -0.59
N THR A 429 -17.51 4.06 -0.66
CA THR A 429 -18.07 4.73 0.52
C THR A 429 -18.78 3.72 1.44
N ILE A 430 -19.55 2.79 0.88
CA ILE A 430 -20.19 1.71 1.65
C ILE A 430 -19.12 0.83 2.32
N ALA A 431 -18.09 0.41 1.59
CA ALA A 431 -16.97 -0.34 2.15
C ALA A 431 -16.26 0.45 3.27
N SER A 432 -16.15 1.77 3.12
CA SER A 432 -15.55 2.66 4.12
C SER A 432 -16.33 2.70 5.43
N THR A 433 -17.63 2.40 5.43
CA THR A 433 -18.41 2.32 6.68
C THR A 433 -18.20 1.03 7.47
N GLN A 434 -17.60 0.02 6.82
CA GLN A 434 -17.40 -1.32 7.36
C GLN A 434 -15.92 -1.64 7.59
N VAL A 435 -15.03 -0.67 7.34
CA VAL A 435 -13.58 -0.87 7.44
C VAL A 435 -13.16 -0.88 8.92
N SER A 436 -12.36 -1.87 9.28
CA SER A 436 -11.66 -1.92 10.56
C SER A 436 -10.28 -1.27 10.44
N PRO A 437 -9.68 -0.78 11.54
CA PRO A 437 -8.31 -0.32 11.53
C PRO A 437 -7.35 -1.39 10.99
N PRO A 438 -6.20 -0.99 10.42
CA PRO A 438 -5.18 -1.91 9.96
C PRO A 438 -4.77 -2.91 11.05
N GLU A 439 -4.77 -4.19 10.71
CA GLU A 439 -4.38 -5.30 11.61
C GLU A 439 -5.18 -5.31 12.94
N ALA A 440 -6.49 -5.01 12.91
CA ALA A 440 -7.35 -4.95 14.10
C ALA A 440 -7.21 -6.17 15.05
N THR A 441 -7.05 -7.37 14.51
CA THR A 441 -6.85 -8.61 15.29
C THR A 441 -5.58 -8.59 16.14
N LEU A 442 -4.56 -7.83 15.76
CA LEU A 442 -3.31 -7.64 16.51
C LEU A 442 -3.29 -6.30 17.27
N SER A 443 -3.90 -5.25 16.70
CA SER A 443 -3.99 -3.90 17.28
C SER A 443 -4.84 -3.88 18.55
N ASP A 444 -6.05 -4.47 18.54
CA ASP A 444 -6.97 -4.38 19.68
C ASP A 444 -6.41 -5.06 20.93
N PRO A 445 -5.86 -6.29 20.87
CA PRO A 445 -5.25 -6.92 22.03
C PRO A 445 -4.00 -6.19 22.50
N LEU A 446 -3.21 -5.61 21.58
CA LEU A 446 -2.07 -4.77 21.94
C LEU A 446 -2.51 -3.55 22.73
N GLY A 447 -3.56 -2.86 22.29
CA GLY A 447 -4.11 -1.69 22.99
C GLY A 447 -4.50 -1.99 24.44
N VAL A 448 -5.15 -3.13 24.68
CA VAL A 448 -5.48 -3.60 26.05
C VAL A 448 -4.21 -3.79 26.88
N ILE A 449 -3.21 -4.47 26.32
CA ILE A 449 -1.97 -4.80 27.03
C ILE A 449 -1.14 -3.56 27.32
N VAL A 450 -0.89 -2.72 26.31
CA VAL A 450 -0.13 -1.48 26.42
C VAL A 450 -0.76 -0.53 27.45
N ASN A 451 -2.09 -0.40 27.48
CA ASN A 451 -2.79 0.42 28.49
C ASN A 451 -2.63 -0.12 29.91
N ARG A 452 -2.69 -1.45 30.09
CA ARG A 452 -2.49 -2.09 31.40
C ARG A 452 -1.03 -1.99 31.85
N VAL A 453 -0.08 -2.23 30.95
CA VAL A 453 1.36 -2.11 31.23
C VAL A 453 1.70 -0.68 31.64
N ASP A 454 1.30 0.32 30.86
CA ASP A 454 1.56 1.74 31.19
C ASP A 454 0.99 2.11 32.55
N LYS A 455 -0.22 1.63 32.88
CA LYS A 455 -0.80 1.82 34.21
C LYS A 455 0.03 1.14 35.30
N SER A 456 0.38 -0.15 35.14
CA SER A 456 1.18 -0.89 36.13
C SER A 456 2.54 -0.24 36.38
N LEU A 457 3.21 0.28 35.34
CA LEU A 457 4.47 0.99 35.49
C LEU A 457 4.30 2.33 36.24
N LYS A 458 3.23 3.09 35.94
CA LYS A 458 2.90 4.33 36.67
C LYS A 458 2.53 4.10 38.13
N ASP A 459 1.89 2.96 38.43
CA ASP A 459 1.55 2.56 39.80
C ASP A 459 2.79 2.06 40.58
N GLY A 460 3.98 2.02 39.96
CA GLY A 460 5.23 1.64 40.61
C GLY A 460 5.42 0.13 40.79
N ALA A 461 4.80 -0.69 39.93
CA ALA A 461 4.96 -2.15 39.97
C ALA A 461 6.45 -2.53 40.02
N ALA A 462 6.79 -3.51 40.86
CA ALA A 462 8.16 -3.94 41.13
C ALA A 462 9.18 -2.82 41.49
N GLY A 463 8.71 -1.68 42.02
CA GLY A 463 9.57 -0.54 42.35
C GLY A 463 10.12 0.18 41.11
N VAL A 464 9.44 0.07 39.96
CA VAL A 464 9.77 0.84 38.76
C VAL A 464 9.69 2.35 39.04
N THR A 465 10.65 3.08 38.47
CA THR A 465 10.76 4.54 38.55
C THR A 465 10.90 5.17 37.17
N GLU A 466 10.77 6.49 37.07
CA GLU A 466 11.00 7.24 35.81
C GLU A 466 12.46 7.18 35.32
N LEU A 467 13.40 6.73 36.17
CA LEU A 467 14.81 6.54 35.80
C LEU A 467 15.08 5.18 35.15
N ASP A 468 14.09 4.28 35.13
CA ASP A 468 14.27 2.96 34.56
C ASP A 468 14.33 3.02 33.04
N ARG A 469 15.32 2.31 32.50
CA ARG A 469 15.54 2.12 31.08
C ARG A 469 15.22 0.69 30.71
N PHE A 470 14.25 0.51 29.83
CA PHE A 470 13.71 -0.80 29.50
C PHE A 470 14.27 -1.33 28.19
N VAL A 471 14.71 -2.59 28.21
CA VAL A 471 14.88 -3.38 27.00
C VAL A 471 13.65 -4.26 26.80
N VAL A 472 12.97 -4.10 25.68
CA VAL A 472 11.81 -4.91 25.29
C VAL A 472 12.29 -6.11 24.48
N THR A 473 11.90 -7.31 24.90
CA THR A 473 12.14 -8.54 24.15
C THR A 473 10.84 -9.31 23.95
N TRP A 474 10.81 -10.25 23.01
CA TRP A 474 9.61 -11.02 22.74
C TRP A 474 9.85 -12.48 22.44
N ASN A 475 8.92 -13.31 22.92
CA ASN A 475 8.75 -14.70 22.55
C ASN A 475 7.31 -14.88 22.05
N ASP A 476 7.13 -14.92 20.73
CA ASP A 476 5.81 -14.85 20.11
C ASP A 476 5.50 -16.14 19.33
N ALA A 477 4.51 -16.88 19.84
CA ALA A 477 3.96 -18.08 19.22
C ALA A 477 3.08 -17.78 17.99
N HIS A 478 2.72 -16.52 17.77
CA HIS A 478 1.61 -16.14 16.90
C HIS A 478 2.04 -15.44 15.61
N TYR A 479 2.75 -14.29 15.67
CA TYR A 479 2.98 -13.40 14.53
C TYR A 479 4.39 -12.75 14.56
N ILE A 480 5.43 -13.55 14.81
CA ILE A 480 6.86 -13.20 14.69
C ILE A 480 7.28 -11.91 15.42
N GLY A 481 6.61 -11.55 16.52
CA GLY A 481 6.92 -10.38 17.33
C GLY A 481 6.23 -9.10 16.86
N SER A 482 5.25 -9.18 15.97
CA SER A 482 4.48 -8.04 15.43
C SER A 482 4.03 -7.04 16.50
N GLN A 483 3.40 -7.53 17.56
CA GLN A 483 2.92 -6.71 18.68
C GLN A 483 4.05 -6.20 19.59
N GLY A 484 5.23 -6.84 19.59
CA GLY A 484 6.41 -6.36 20.30
C GLY A 484 6.91 -5.02 19.76
N TYR A 485 6.93 -4.84 18.44
CA TYR A 485 7.22 -3.53 17.82
C TYR A 485 6.20 -2.46 18.22
N GLY A 486 4.92 -2.82 18.23
CA GLY A 486 3.86 -1.91 18.65
C GLY A 486 3.95 -1.53 20.14
N LEU A 487 4.33 -2.48 21.01
CA LEU A 487 4.56 -2.23 22.43
C LEU A 487 5.64 -1.16 22.64
N VAL A 488 6.78 -1.29 21.95
CA VAL A 488 7.87 -0.28 21.99
C VAL A 488 7.36 1.07 21.49
N ASN A 489 6.68 1.09 20.34
CA ASN A 489 6.16 2.31 19.72
C ASN A 489 5.20 3.09 20.61
N GLU A 490 4.35 2.40 21.35
CA GLU A 490 3.36 3.02 22.23
C GLU A 490 3.92 3.44 23.59
N LEU A 491 4.83 2.65 24.17
CA LEU A 491 5.50 3.02 25.41
C LEU A 491 6.43 4.23 25.20
N GLU A 492 7.19 4.27 24.09
CA GLU A 492 7.99 5.44 23.72
C GLU A 492 7.10 6.67 23.53
N ARG A 493 5.95 6.54 22.83
CA ARG A 493 4.98 7.64 22.68
C ARG A 493 4.48 8.16 24.02
N ARG A 494 4.39 7.31 25.04
CA ARG A 494 3.96 7.68 26.40
C ARG A 494 5.08 8.25 27.27
N GLY A 495 6.29 8.35 26.73
CA GLY A 495 7.43 8.98 27.39
C GLY A 495 8.34 8.01 28.16
N TRP A 496 8.14 6.69 28.04
CA TRP A 496 9.03 5.71 28.65
C TRP A 496 10.33 5.57 27.85
N ASP A 497 11.48 5.48 28.53
CA ASP A 497 12.76 5.13 27.90
C ASP A 497 12.79 3.62 27.62
N VAL A 498 12.27 3.26 26.45
CA VAL A 498 12.17 1.89 25.97
C VAL A 498 12.95 1.72 24.67
N GLY A 499 13.57 0.57 24.51
CA GLY A 499 14.13 0.15 23.23
C GLY A 499 14.20 -1.36 23.12
N VAL A 500 14.95 -1.85 22.15
CA VAL A 500 15.09 -3.28 21.87
C VAL A 500 16.56 -3.68 21.76
N PRO A 501 16.89 -4.98 21.83
CA PRO A 501 18.26 -5.44 21.58
C PRO A 501 18.77 -5.06 20.19
N ASP A 502 20.10 -4.99 20.05
CA ASP A 502 20.77 -4.59 18.79
C ASP A 502 20.41 -5.46 17.58
N THR A 503 19.99 -6.71 17.81
CA THR A 503 19.47 -7.61 16.78
C THR A 503 18.33 -6.98 15.95
N TRP A 504 17.57 -6.05 16.53
CA TRP A 504 16.43 -5.39 15.89
C TRP A 504 16.72 -3.97 15.40
N ARG A 505 17.99 -3.53 15.40
CA ARG A 505 18.44 -2.16 15.07
C ARG A 505 17.94 -1.63 13.72
N ILE A 506 17.74 -2.51 12.73
CA ILE A 506 17.26 -2.14 11.40
C ILE A 506 15.75 -1.86 11.42
N PRO A 507 14.87 -2.78 11.88
CA PRO A 507 13.44 -2.51 12.11
C PRO A 507 13.14 -1.27 12.96
N VAL A 508 13.74 -1.13 14.14
CA VAL A 508 13.36 -0.08 15.10
C VAL A 508 14.15 1.21 14.97
N THR A 509 15.17 1.26 14.10
CA THR A 509 16.23 2.30 14.04
C THR A 509 17.25 2.24 15.19
N ARG A 510 18.50 2.63 14.92
CA ARG A 510 19.63 2.48 15.87
C ARG A 510 19.46 3.26 17.17
N GLN A 511 18.80 4.41 17.13
CA GLN A 511 18.57 5.24 18.31
C GLN A 511 17.57 4.62 19.30
N ARG A 512 16.79 3.61 18.87
CA ARG A 512 15.89 2.83 19.74
C ARG A 512 16.49 1.49 20.18
N VAL A 513 17.81 1.33 20.03
CA VAL A 513 18.54 0.17 20.54
C VAL A 513 18.97 0.45 21.98
N VAL A 514 18.61 -0.48 22.88
CA VAL A 514 19.07 -0.49 24.27
C VAL A 514 19.88 -1.76 24.48
N PRO A 515 21.22 -1.66 24.61
CA PRO A 515 22.04 -2.81 24.98
C PRO A 515 21.59 -3.39 26.33
N ILE A 516 21.50 -4.72 26.41
CA ILE A 516 21.01 -5.44 27.59
C ILE A 516 21.78 -5.02 28.85
N ASP A 517 23.09 -4.83 28.73
CA ASP A 517 23.95 -4.45 29.87
C ASP A 517 23.68 -3.06 30.43
N SER A 518 23.06 -2.18 29.62
CA SER A 518 22.75 -0.79 29.96
C SER A 518 21.29 -0.58 30.38
N ALA A 519 20.43 -1.57 30.18
CA ALA A 519 19.06 -1.52 30.66
C ALA A 519 19.04 -1.76 32.18
N THR A 520 18.06 -1.18 32.86
CA THR A 520 17.81 -1.45 34.30
C THR A 520 16.74 -2.51 34.51
N ARG A 521 15.86 -2.68 33.51
CA ARG A 521 14.74 -3.62 33.51
C ARG A 521 14.50 -4.22 32.13
N GLU A 522 14.00 -5.45 32.08
CA GLU A 522 13.52 -6.06 30.85
C GLU A 522 11.99 -6.14 30.85
N LEU A 523 11.36 -5.73 29.75
CA LEU A 523 9.95 -6.02 29.47
C LEU A 523 9.87 -7.16 28.46
N ARG A 524 9.41 -8.33 28.89
CA ARG A 524 9.25 -9.50 28.03
C ARG A 524 7.81 -9.62 27.56
N PHE A 525 7.58 -9.39 26.28
CA PHE A 525 6.33 -9.72 25.60
C PHE A 525 6.30 -11.22 25.31
N ALA A 526 5.25 -11.92 25.73
CA ALA A 526 5.10 -13.34 25.46
C ALA A 526 3.68 -13.66 25.00
N SER A 527 3.57 -14.58 24.04
CA SER A 527 2.27 -15.10 23.59
C SER A 527 2.23 -16.62 23.63
N GLY A 528 1.03 -17.17 23.76
CA GLY A 528 0.80 -18.59 23.54
C GLY A 528 1.51 -19.50 24.52
N VAL A 529 2.30 -20.44 23.99
CA VAL A 529 3.08 -21.39 24.77
C VAL A 529 4.11 -20.68 25.65
N TYR A 530 4.78 -19.65 25.12
CA TYR A 530 5.83 -18.93 25.84
C TYR A 530 5.30 -18.19 27.07
N LEU A 531 4.10 -17.61 26.98
CA LEU A 531 3.47 -16.98 28.15
C LEU A 531 3.14 -18.02 29.22
N ARG A 532 2.63 -19.20 28.83
CA ARG A 532 2.31 -20.28 29.78
C ARG A 532 3.56 -20.80 30.47
N GLU A 533 4.62 -21.02 29.73
CA GLU A 533 5.90 -21.50 30.26
C GLU A 533 6.52 -20.50 31.22
N LEU A 534 6.55 -19.21 30.87
CA LEU A 534 7.06 -18.16 31.76
C LEU A 534 6.27 -18.08 33.06
N LEU A 535 4.93 -18.14 33.00
CA LEU A 535 4.09 -18.12 34.20
C LEU A 535 4.24 -19.39 35.05
N ALA A 536 4.52 -20.54 34.42
CA ALA A 536 4.73 -21.81 35.12
C ALA A 536 6.13 -21.94 35.73
N SER A 537 7.13 -21.23 35.19
CA SER A 537 8.53 -21.31 35.62
C SER A 537 8.74 -20.92 37.09
N GLY A 538 7.92 -20.00 37.62
CA GLY A 538 8.08 -19.47 38.96
C GLY A 538 9.42 -18.76 39.18
N GLU A 539 10.07 -18.28 38.12
CA GLU A 539 11.37 -17.61 38.18
C GLU A 539 11.32 -16.43 39.17
N PRO A 540 12.20 -16.39 40.19
CA PRO A 540 12.21 -15.31 41.17
C PRO A 540 12.43 -13.95 40.50
N GLY A 541 11.63 -12.95 40.88
CA GLY A 541 11.75 -11.59 40.35
C GLY A 541 11.06 -11.37 38.99
N VAL A 542 10.49 -12.40 38.37
CA VAL A 542 9.61 -12.23 37.20
C VAL A 542 8.21 -11.84 37.66
N GLU A 543 7.74 -10.66 37.26
CA GLU A 543 6.43 -10.13 37.63
C GLU A 543 5.54 -9.95 36.40
N LEU A 544 4.31 -10.49 36.43
CA LEU A 544 3.34 -10.29 35.37
C LEU A 544 2.70 -8.89 35.49
N LEU A 545 3.01 -7.99 34.56
CA LEU A 545 2.43 -6.65 34.55
C LEU A 545 1.02 -6.63 33.95
N ALA A 546 0.81 -7.41 32.87
CA ALA A 546 -0.47 -7.52 32.21
C ALA A 546 -0.58 -8.81 31.38
N SER A 547 -1.77 -9.40 31.33
CA SER A 547 -2.12 -10.45 30.37
C SER A 547 -3.53 -10.23 29.81
N TYR A 548 -3.77 -10.80 28.63
CA TYR A 548 -5.04 -10.73 27.92
C TYR A 548 -5.17 -11.91 26.95
N ASP A 549 -6.31 -12.62 27.01
CA ASP A 549 -6.70 -13.59 25.98
C ASP A 549 -7.83 -12.95 25.16
N PRO A 550 -7.62 -12.68 23.85
CA PRO A 550 -8.63 -12.06 23.01
C PRO A 550 -9.81 -13.00 22.70
N ARG A 551 -9.72 -14.29 23.05
CA ARG A 551 -10.70 -15.31 22.66
C ARG A 551 -11.79 -15.54 23.71
N SER A 552 -13.02 -15.67 23.24
CA SER A 552 -14.15 -16.21 24.02
C SER A 552 -13.91 -17.67 24.43
N ARG A 553 -14.79 -18.23 25.27
CA ARG A 553 -14.71 -19.67 25.63
C ARG A 553 -14.90 -20.57 24.40
N GLU A 554 -15.80 -20.18 23.51
CA GLU A 554 -16.12 -20.87 22.25
C GLU A 554 -14.98 -20.73 21.23
N GLN A 555 -14.37 -19.54 21.13
CA GLN A 555 -13.20 -19.34 20.26
C GLN A 555 -11.99 -20.15 20.74
N ARG A 556 -11.81 -20.29 22.06
CA ARG A 556 -10.77 -21.17 22.63
C ARG A 556 -11.01 -22.64 22.28
N SER A 557 -12.25 -23.12 22.38
CA SER A 557 -12.55 -24.52 22.02
C SER A 557 -12.37 -24.77 20.52
N THR A 558 -12.76 -23.81 19.67
CA THR A 558 -12.49 -23.84 18.23
C THR A 558 -10.99 -23.89 17.94
N TYR A 559 -10.20 -22.98 18.52
CA TYR A 559 -8.75 -22.96 18.35
C TYR A 559 -8.11 -24.32 18.71
N MET A 560 -8.52 -24.91 19.84
CA MET A 560 -7.97 -26.20 20.27
C MET A 560 -8.37 -27.35 19.36
N ARG A 561 -9.60 -27.36 18.85
CA ARG A 561 -10.08 -28.34 17.88
C ARG A 561 -9.27 -28.24 16.58
N ASP A 562 -9.15 -27.03 16.04
CA ASP A 562 -8.50 -26.78 14.75
C ASP A 562 -6.99 -27.07 14.84
N ARG A 563 -6.34 -26.71 15.96
CA ARG A 563 -4.97 -27.12 16.28
C ARG A 563 -4.81 -28.64 16.31
N THR A 564 -5.73 -29.34 16.96
CA THR A 564 -5.67 -30.81 17.07
C THR A 564 -5.83 -31.47 15.70
N GLU A 565 -6.77 -30.98 14.88
CA GLU A 565 -6.96 -31.44 13.50
C GLU A 565 -5.70 -31.20 12.65
N LEU A 566 -5.12 -30.01 12.73
CA LEU A 566 -3.91 -29.62 12.02
C LEU A 566 -2.73 -30.52 12.39
N LEU A 567 -2.43 -30.66 13.68
CA LEU A 567 -1.32 -31.49 14.15
C LEU A 567 -1.50 -32.96 13.75
N ALA A 568 -2.71 -33.51 13.87
CA ALA A 568 -2.98 -34.87 13.45
C ALA A 568 -2.79 -35.05 11.93
N SER A 569 -3.12 -34.03 11.12
CA SER A 569 -2.87 -34.05 9.67
C SER A 569 -1.38 -34.04 9.35
N LEU A 570 -0.63 -33.11 9.94
CA LEU A 570 0.82 -32.98 9.74
C LEU A 570 1.56 -34.25 10.18
N GLN A 571 1.19 -34.83 11.33
CA GLN A 571 1.76 -36.08 11.83
C GLN A 571 1.48 -37.26 10.89
N ARG A 572 0.24 -37.42 10.38
CA ARG A 572 -0.08 -38.46 9.40
C ARG A 572 0.75 -38.36 8.12
N ARG A 573 1.17 -37.15 7.76
CA ARG A 573 2.01 -36.87 6.59
C ARG A 573 3.51 -36.91 6.89
N GLY A 574 3.93 -37.06 8.15
CA GLY A 574 5.33 -37.03 8.56
C GLY A 574 5.96 -35.63 8.52
N GLU A 575 5.16 -34.56 8.54
CA GLU A 575 5.63 -33.16 8.51
C GLU A 575 6.01 -32.67 9.93
N VAL A 576 7.00 -33.32 10.54
CA VAL A 576 7.38 -33.11 11.96
C VAL A 576 7.82 -31.68 12.23
N GLU A 577 8.66 -31.11 11.36
CA GLU A 577 9.19 -29.75 11.54
C GLU A 577 8.08 -28.69 11.52
N ILE A 578 7.08 -28.84 10.64
CA ILE A 578 5.92 -27.93 10.59
C ILE A 578 5.07 -28.11 11.85
N ALA A 579 4.88 -29.35 12.30
CA ALA A 579 4.11 -29.64 13.51
C ALA A 579 4.74 -28.98 14.76
N ASP A 580 6.07 -29.00 14.88
CA ASP A 580 6.81 -28.34 15.96
C ASP A 580 6.67 -26.80 15.91
N GLN A 581 6.50 -26.25 14.71
CA GLN A 581 6.26 -24.82 14.51
C GLN A 581 4.83 -24.38 14.84
N VAL A 582 3.82 -25.26 14.84
CA VAL A 582 2.41 -24.87 15.08
C VAL A 582 2.24 -24.13 16.40
N ASP A 583 2.95 -24.55 17.45
CA ASP A 583 2.87 -23.93 18.78
C ASP A 583 3.93 -22.87 19.05
N SER A 584 5.09 -22.99 18.43
CA SER A 584 6.23 -22.09 18.66
C SER A 584 6.24 -20.89 17.71
N SER A 585 5.68 -21.02 16.50
CA SER A 585 5.56 -19.93 15.53
C SER A 585 4.52 -20.27 14.45
N LEU A 586 3.23 -20.06 14.75
CA LEU A 586 2.13 -20.39 13.85
C LEU A 586 2.22 -19.65 12.49
N PHE A 587 2.66 -18.40 12.50
CA PHE A 587 2.92 -17.65 11.27
C PHE A 587 4.01 -18.32 10.41
N THR A 588 5.11 -18.80 11.01
CA THR A 588 6.18 -19.48 10.26
C THR A 588 5.67 -20.78 9.67
N ALA A 589 4.92 -21.57 10.45
CA ALA A 589 4.27 -22.78 9.96
C ALA A 589 3.38 -22.50 8.73
N SER A 590 2.68 -21.36 8.70
CA SER A 590 1.81 -20.95 7.59
C SER A 590 2.54 -20.76 6.25
N LEU A 591 3.85 -20.53 6.27
CA LEU A 591 4.66 -20.30 5.09
C LEU A 591 5.10 -21.59 4.40
N ALA A 592 4.88 -22.75 5.03
CA ALA A 592 5.33 -24.02 4.50
C ALA A 592 4.62 -24.38 3.17
N PRO A 593 5.38 -24.65 2.09
CA PRO A 593 4.80 -24.89 0.77
C PRO A 593 4.10 -26.24 0.66
N SER A 594 4.38 -27.19 1.56
CA SER A 594 3.80 -28.53 1.57
C SER A 594 2.37 -28.58 2.13
N LEU A 595 1.90 -27.49 2.74
CA LEU A 595 0.55 -27.40 3.34
C LEU A 595 -0.55 -27.59 2.30
N THR A 596 -1.51 -28.46 2.62
CA THR A 596 -2.77 -28.57 1.88
C THR A 596 -3.64 -27.33 2.07
N GLN A 597 -4.60 -27.11 1.17
CA GLN A 597 -5.56 -26.02 1.33
C GLN A 597 -6.35 -26.10 2.64
N ARG A 598 -6.67 -27.32 3.10
CA ARG A 598 -7.37 -27.53 4.38
C ARG A 598 -6.51 -27.07 5.55
N GLU A 599 -5.23 -27.45 5.59
CA GLU A 599 -4.29 -27.03 6.64
C GLU A 599 -4.05 -25.52 6.61
N LYS A 600 -3.92 -24.92 5.42
CA LYS A 600 -3.85 -23.45 5.27
C LYS A 600 -5.07 -22.75 5.84
N ASN A 601 -6.28 -23.28 5.58
CA ASN A 601 -7.51 -22.70 6.13
C ASN A 601 -7.58 -22.83 7.66
N LEU A 602 -7.14 -23.97 8.22
CA LEU A 602 -7.06 -24.16 9.68
C LEU A 602 -6.07 -23.17 10.31
N ILE A 603 -4.88 -23.03 9.73
CA ILE A 603 -3.87 -22.07 10.20
C ILE A 603 -4.39 -20.64 10.10
N ALA A 604 -5.04 -20.26 9.01
CA ALA A 604 -5.60 -18.92 8.82
C ALA A 604 -6.68 -18.60 9.88
N GLU A 605 -7.55 -19.57 10.20
CA GLU A 605 -8.55 -19.42 11.26
C GLU A 605 -7.87 -19.28 12.63
N MET A 606 -6.88 -20.13 12.93
CA MET A 606 -6.11 -20.04 14.18
C MET A 606 -5.36 -18.71 14.31
N LEU A 607 -4.80 -18.18 13.21
CA LEU A 607 -4.18 -16.86 13.15
C LEU A 607 -5.21 -15.74 13.39
N HIS A 608 -6.41 -15.87 12.82
CA HIS A 608 -7.50 -14.90 13.03
C HIS A 608 -8.01 -14.87 14.47
N LEU A 609 -8.12 -16.05 15.12
CA LEU A 609 -8.61 -16.17 16.50
C LEU A 609 -7.65 -15.59 17.54
N GLY A 610 -6.34 -15.57 17.25
CA GLY A 610 -5.35 -15.06 18.20
C GLY A 610 -4.90 -16.09 19.25
N GLN A 611 -4.03 -15.63 20.14
CA GLN A 611 -3.55 -16.39 21.30
C GLN A 611 -3.47 -15.47 22.54
N PRO A 612 -3.40 -16.02 23.76
CA PRO A 612 -3.18 -15.22 24.96
C PRO A 612 -1.82 -14.53 24.86
N LEU A 613 -1.75 -13.27 25.24
CA LEU A 613 -0.50 -12.53 25.32
C LEU A 613 -0.36 -11.81 26.66
N GLY A 614 0.88 -11.51 27.02
CA GLY A 614 1.21 -10.83 28.26
C GLY A 614 2.57 -10.13 28.18
N VAL A 615 2.76 -9.20 29.10
CA VAL A 615 4.04 -8.52 29.30
C VAL A 615 4.45 -8.73 30.74
N LEU A 616 5.67 -9.22 30.91
CA LEU A 616 6.28 -9.49 32.19
C LEU A 616 7.48 -8.57 32.39
N LEU A 617 7.68 -8.12 33.61
CA LEU A 617 8.92 -7.50 34.04
C LEU A 617 9.89 -8.61 34.44
N VAL A 618 11.08 -8.61 33.85
CA VAL A 618 12.13 -9.61 34.10
C VAL A 618 13.38 -8.90 34.62
N PRO A 619 14.05 -9.40 35.69
CA PRO A 619 15.30 -8.82 36.17
C PRO A 619 16.44 -9.10 35.18
N ILE A 620 17.26 -8.08 34.90
CA ILE A 620 18.37 -8.19 33.94
C ILE A 620 19.51 -9.07 34.45
N GLU A 621 19.62 -9.23 35.76
CA GLU A 621 20.62 -10.08 36.43
C GLU A 621 20.55 -11.55 35.97
N TYR A 622 19.43 -12.00 35.39
CA TYR A 622 19.27 -13.35 34.85
C TYR A 622 19.82 -13.56 33.43
N ARG A 623 20.32 -12.52 32.76
CA ARG A 623 20.96 -12.61 31.42
C ARG A 623 22.44 -12.27 31.41
N ARG A 624 22.98 -11.66 32.47
CA ARG A 624 24.42 -11.53 32.67
C ARG A 624 24.97 -12.85 33.17
#